data_AF-A0A819QKG1-F1
#
_entry.id   AF-A0A819QKG1-F1
#
_cell.length_a   1.000
_cell.length_b   1.000
_cell.length_c   1.000
_cell.angle_alpha   90.00
_cell.angle_beta   90.00
_cell.angle_gamma   90.00
#
_symmetry.space_group_name_H-M   'P 1'
#
loop_
_entity.id
_entity.type
_entity.pdbx_description
1 polymer ?
#
loop_
_entity_poly.entity_id
_entity_poly.type
_entity_poly.pdbx_seq_one_letter_code
_entity_poly.pdbx_strand_id
1 'polypeptide(L)'
;MNIDTNSGTDSQSTNDVIEQRIKKLTDEKNTILAVCSKLAHFLQSNSLNPVNDDIMDYIQHFIREERTKNSNGAQNNDIIDGLEKLVIDYRNEIDLLQSLIKTNETNPSKLTSIIQSKEIFDHVRTLYQLPIYGVKIRQQVEQVKHVQLRARGDREHIIELPATAETSITMIGLRKILG
;
A
#
# COMPACT_ATOMS: atom_id res chain seq x y z
N MET A 1 -27.26 46.19 35.15
CA MET A 1 -26.04 46.10 34.33
C MET A 1 -25.35 44.81 34.72
N ASN A 2 -25.48 43.76 33.92
CA ASN A 2 -24.70 42.53 34.08
C ASN A 2 -24.49 41.97 32.67
N ILE A 3 -23.26 42.02 32.19
CA ILE A 3 -22.86 41.44 30.90
C ILE A 3 -22.29 40.08 31.26
N ASP A 4 -23.10 39.04 31.07
CA ASP A 4 -22.65 37.66 31.23
C ASP A 4 -21.73 37.29 30.07
N THR A 5 -20.50 36.95 30.43
CA THR A 5 -19.47 36.33 29.59
C THR A 5 -19.89 34.90 29.24
N ASN A 6 -20.44 34.69 28.06
CA ASN A 6 -20.67 33.35 27.49
C ASN A 6 -19.83 33.15 26.24
N SER A 7 -18.55 32.82 26.42
CA SER A 7 -17.63 32.48 25.32
C SER A 7 -16.67 31.32 25.65
N GLY A 8 -16.95 30.54 26.72
CA GLY A 8 -16.02 29.54 27.26
C GLY A 8 -16.33 28.08 26.93
N THR A 9 -17.52 27.73 26.43
CA THR A 9 -17.96 26.32 26.36
C THR A 9 -17.74 25.64 24.99
N ASP A 10 -17.71 26.39 23.89
CA ASP A 10 -17.61 25.81 22.54
C ASP A 10 -16.19 25.35 22.18
N SER A 11 -15.16 26.03 22.69
CA SER A 11 -13.75 25.72 22.43
C SER A 11 -13.27 24.44 23.14
N GLN A 12 -13.95 24.02 24.21
CA GLN A 12 -13.57 22.82 24.98
C GLN A 12 -14.16 21.57 24.35
N SER A 13 -15.44 21.62 23.95
CA SER A 13 -16.10 20.52 23.22
C SER A 13 -15.47 20.23 21.85
N THR A 14 -15.00 21.27 21.15
CA THR A 14 -14.33 21.11 19.85
C THR A 14 -12.95 20.46 19.98
N ASN A 15 -12.18 20.80 21.01
CA ASN A 15 -10.90 20.13 21.29
C ASN A 15 -11.11 18.65 21.64
N ASP A 16 -12.12 18.31 22.44
CA ASP A 16 -12.43 16.91 22.78
C ASP A 16 -12.81 16.08 21.53
N VAL A 17 -13.54 16.67 20.58
CA VAL A 17 -13.89 16.02 19.30
C VAL A 17 -12.64 15.82 18.44
N ILE A 18 -11.73 16.79 18.42
CA ILE A 18 -10.45 16.70 17.68
C ILE A 18 -9.56 15.62 18.28
N GLU A 19 -9.41 15.56 19.61
CA GLU A 19 -8.62 14.52 20.28
C GLU A 19 -9.17 13.12 20.04
N GLN A 20 -10.51 12.94 20.12
CA GLN A 20 -11.14 11.66 19.78
C GLN A 20 -10.89 11.27 18.32
N ARG A 21 -10.87 12.25 17.41
CA ARG A 21 -10.58 12.00 16.00
C ARG A 21 -9.12 11.60 15.79
N ILE A 22 -8.18 12.28 16.43
CA ILE A 22 -6.75 11.94 16.41
C ILE A 22 -6.53 10.52 16.93
N LYS A 23 -7.18 10.16 18.04
CA LYS A 23 -7.08 8.81 18.60
C LYS A 23 -7.58 7.75 17.62
N LYS A 24 -8.78 7.93 17.04
CA LYS A 24 -9.33 6.99 16.04
C LYS A 24 -8.40 6.85 14.83
N LEU A 25 -7.81 7.95 14.34
CA LEU A 25 -6.86 7.91 13.23
C LEU A 25 -5.56 7.19 13.60
N THR A 26 -5.08 7.36 14.83
CA THR A 26 -3.87 6.69 15.33
C THR A 26 -4.10 5.20 15.49
N ASP A 27 -5.23 4.79 16.07
CA ASP A 27 -5.60 3.39 16.25
C ASP A 27 -5.73 2.68 14.88
N GLU A 28 -6.33 3.36 13.90
CA GLU A 28 -6.47 2.85 12.55
C GLU A 28 -5.13 2.75 11.82
N LYS A 29 -4.26 3.76 11.96
CA LYS A 29 -2.88 3.71 11.45
C LYS A 29 -2.13 2.50 12.00
N ASN A 30 -2.20 2.27 13.32
CA ASN A 30 -1.53 1.16 13.97
C ASN A 30 -2.06 -0.20 13.49
N THR A 31 -3.38 -0.29 13.28
CA THR A 31 -4.01 -1.51 12.73
C THR A 31 -3.54 -1.79 11.31
N ILE A 32 -3.47 -0.75 10.46
CA ILE A 32 -2.96 -0.88 9.09
C ILE A 32 -1.51 -1.34 9.11
N LEU A 33 -0.66 -0.70 9.92
CA LEU A 33 0.76 -1.05 10.02
C LEU A 33 0.94 -2.52 10.41
N ALA A 34 0.25 -2.97 11.46
CA ALA A 34 0.32 -4.35 11.95
C ALA A 34 -0.13 -5.37 10.89
N VAL A 35 -1.18 -5.06 10.11
CA VAL A 35 -1.61 -5.93 9.02
C VAL A 35 -0.59 -5.93 7.87
N CYS A 36 -0.06 -4.76 7.49
CA CYS A 36 0.95 -4.65 6.43
C CYS A 36 2.22 -5.43 6.78
N SER A 37 2.67 -5.33 8.02
CA SER A 37 3.80 -6.10 8.58
C SER A 37 3.56 -7.61 8.48
N LYS A 38 2.38 -8.10 8.86
CA LYS A 38 1.97 -9.50 8.70
C LYS A 38 1.91 -9.96 7.24
N LEU A 39 1.39 -9.12 6.34
CA LEU A 39 1.35 -9.40 4.91
C LEU A 39 2.76 -9.45 4.31
N ALA A 40 3.61 -8.49 4.66
CA ALA A 40 5.01 -8.46 4.26
C ALA A 40 5.74 -9.71 4.74
N HIS A 41 5.51 -10.15 5.98
CA HIS A 41 6.04 -11.41 6.51
C HIS A 41 5.57 -12.64 5.71
N PHE A 42 4.27 -12.73 5.41
CA PHE A 42 3.75 -13.83 4.59
C PHE A 42 4.39 -13.83 3.20
N LEU A 43 4.44 -12.66 2.54
CA LEU A 43 5.07 -12.52 1.23
C LEU A 43 6.54 -12.87 1.27
N GLN A 44 7.28 -12.45 2.31
CA GLN A 44 8.70 -12.79 2.49
C GLN A 44 8.91 -14.29 2.69
N SER A 45 8.05 -14.94 3.47
CA SER A 45 8.13 -16.39 3.74
C SER A 45 7.79 -17.24 2.51
N ASN A 46 6.99 -16.71 1.57
CA ASN A 46 6.54 -17.43 0.37
C ASN A 46 7.23 -16.94 -0.92
N SER A 47 7.96 -15.83 -0.86
CA SER A 47 8.76 -15.32 -1.97
C SER A 47 10.07 -16.07 -2.05
N LEU A 48 10.42 -16.55 -3.24
CA LEU A 48 11.75 -17.08 -3.53
C LEU A 48 12.86 -16.02 -3.32
N ASN A 49 12.47 -14.73 -3.26
CA ASN A 49 13.37 -13.61 -3.03
C ASN A 49 13.01 -12.89 -1.71
N PRO A 50 13.88 -12.91 -0.68
CA PRO A 50 13.55 -12.42 0.68
C PRO A 50 13.37 -10.90 0.78
N VAL A 51 13.52 -10.15 -0.30
CA VAL A 51 13.40 -8.68 -0.33
C VAL A 51 12.55 -8.26 -1.53
N ASN A 52 11.23 -8.48 -1.43
CA ASN A 52 10.26 -7.75 -2.26
C ASN A 52 9.63 -6.67 -1.37
N ASP A 53 10.42 -5.68 -0.98
CA ASP A 53 10.00 -4.61 -0.06
C ASP A 53 9.40 -3.44 -0.84
N ASP A 54 8.41 -3.75 -1.70
CA ASP A 54 7.68 -2.75 -2.48
C ASP A 54 7.11 -1.64 -1.57
N ILE A 55 6.77 -1.98 -0.31
CA ILE A 55 6.26 -1.04 0.69
C ILE A 55 7.30 0.02 1.03
N MET A 56 8.57 -0.35 1.23
CA MET A 56 9.65 0.61 1.46
C MET A 56 9.82 1.55 0.27
N ASP A 57 9.77 1.01 -0.94
CA ASP A 57 9.88 1.80 -2.17
C ASP A 57 8.71 2.78 -2.31
N TYR A 58 7.49 2.37 -1.92
CA TYR A 58 6.32 3.27 -1.86
C TYR A 58 6.51 4.40 -0.85
N ILE A 59 6.97 4.10 0.37
CA ILE A 59 7.17 5.14 1.40
C ILE A 59 8.27 6.12 0.96
N GLN A 60 9.36 5.62 0.39
CA GLN A 60 10.44 6.46 -0.15
C GLN A 60 9.99 7.34 -1.32
N HIS A 61 9.11 6.80 -2.18
CA HIS A 61 8.51 7.57 -3.25
C HIS A 61 7.71 8.76 -2.70
N PHE A 62 6.87 8.55 -1.69
CA PHE A 62 6.14 9.64 -1.03
C PHE A 62 7.06 10.69 -0.39
N ILE A 63 8.14 10.27 0.28
CA ILE A 63 9.13 11.21 0.84
C ILE A 63 9.72 12.08 -0.27
N ARG A 64 10.05 11.50 -1.43
CA ARG A 64 10.61 12.23 -2.56
C ARG A 64 9.61 13.24 -3.14
N GLU A 65 8.34 12.87 -3.27
CA GLU A 65 7.30 13.80 -3.70
C GLU A 65 7.13 14.96 -2.73
N GLU A 66 7.06 14.67 -1.43
CA GLU A 66 6.89 15.71 -0.41
C GLU A 66 8.12 16.65 -0.34
N ARG A 67 9.34 16.14 -0.43
CA ARG A 67 10.56 16.97 -0.54
C ARG A 67 10.54 17.87 -1.79
N THR A 68 10.03 17.36 -2.90
CA THR A 68 9.87 18.13 -4.14
C THR A 68 8.87 19.27 -3.94
N LYS A 69 7.74 19.00 -3.28
CA LYS A 69 6.74 20.04 -2.92
C LYS A 69 7.32 21.08 -1.97
N ASN A 70 8.14 20.67 -1.00
CA ASN A 70 8.84 21.56 -0.07
C ASN A 70 9.76 22.54 -0.81
N SER A 71 10.54 22.01 -1.75
CA SER A 71 11.44 22.81 -2.61
C SER A 71 10.67 23.80 -3.49
N ASN A 72 9.41 23.50 -3.81
CA ASN A 72 8.49 24.37 -4.54
C ASN A 72 7.69 25.33 -3.63
N GLY A 73 8.01 25.42 -2.33
CA GLY A 73 7.46 26.39 -1.39
C GLY A 73 6.36 25.86 -0.46
N ALA A 74 6.04 24.57 -0.47
CA ALA A 74 5.12 23.99 0.51
C ALA A 74 5.80 23.86 1.89
N GLN A 75 5.09 24.20 2.98
CA GLN A 75 5.60 24.00 4.34
C GLN A 75 5.15 22.63 4.86
N ASN A 76 5.84 21.57 4.47
CA ASN A 76 5.49 20.17 4.76
C ASN A 76 6.60 19.41 5.50
N ASN A 77 7.47 20.11 6.23
CA ASN A 77 8.56 19.48 7.00
C ASN A 77 8.04 18.44 8.01
N ASP A 78 6.95 18.74 8.72
CA ASP A 78 6.34 17.80 9.68
C ASP A 78 5.85 16.50 9.03
N ILE A 79 5.41 16.57 7.77
CA ILE A 79 4.98 15.40 6.98
C ILE A 79 6.19 14.56 6.60
N ILE A 80 7.28 15.21 6.16
CA ILE A 80 8.53 14.53 5.81
C ILE A 80 9.10 13.82 7.04
N ASP A 81 9.16 14.48 8.20
CA ASP A 81 9.63 13.89 9.46
C ASP A 81 8.76 12.69 9.88
N GLY A 82 7.44 12.82 9.73
CA GLY A 82 6.50 11.73 10.00
C GLY A 82 6.69 10.51 9.08
N LEU A 83 6.99 10.75 7.80
CA LEU A 83 7.28 9.69 6.83
C LEU A 83 8.65 9.05 7.08
N GLU A 84 9.67 9.82 7.45
CA GLU A 84 10.99 9.29 7.82
C GLU A 84 10.91 8.42 9.07
N LYS A 85 10.12 8.85 10.07
CA LYS A 85 9.84 8.02 11.24
C LYS A 85 9.11 6.72 10.86
N LEU A 86 8.16 6.79 9.94
CA LEU A 86 7.45 5.60 9.44
C LEU A 86 8.40 4.60 8.77
N VAL A 87 9.41 5.08 8.04
CA VAL A 87 10.46 4.21 7.46
C VAL A 87 11.23 3.47 8.56
N ILE A 88 11.61 4.19 9.61
CA ILE A 88 12.36 3.61 10.74
C ILE A 88 11.50 2.57 11.47
N ASP A 89 10.25 2.92 11.81
CA ASP A 89 9.32 2.04 12.52
C ASP A 89 9.06 0.76 11.73
N TYR A 90 8.81 0.88 10.42
CA TYR A 90 8.59 -0.27 9.54
C TYR A 90 9.84 -1.15 9.42
N ARG A 91 11.05 -0.58 9.27
CA ARG A 91 12.30 -1.36 9.25
C ARG A 91 12.50 -2.15 10.53
N ASN A 92 12.30 -1.50 11.67
CA ASN A 92 12.44 -2.16 12.97
C ASN A 92 11.46 -3.34 13.10
N GLU A 93 10.23 -3.19 12.60
CA GLU A 93 9.23 -4.26 12.63
C GLU A 93 9.62 -5.43 11.72
N ILE A 94 10.12 -5.15 10.52
CA ILE A 94 10.66 -6.17 9.60
C ILE A 94 11.88 -6.88 10.20
N ASP A 95 12.83 -6.15 10.77
CA ASP A 95 14.03 -6.73 11.39
C ASP A 95 13.68 -7.61 12.59
N LEU A 96 12.73 -7.17 13.42
CA LEU A 96 12.20 -7.96 14.53
C LEU A 96 11.60 -9.26 14.01
N LEU A 97 10.77 -9.20 12.97
CA LEU A 97 10.15 -10.37 12.35
C LEU A 97 11.20 -11.32 11.76
N GLN A 98 12.19 -10.82 11.03
CA GLN A 98 13.28 -11.63 10.48
C GLN A 98 14.10 -12.32 11.57
N SER A 99 14.34 -11.63 12.69
CA SER A 99 15.07 -12.21 13.82
C SER A 99 14.31 -13.38 14.45
N LEU A 100 12.97 -13.28 14.54
CA LEU A 100 12.10 -14.35 15.03
C LEU A 100 12.09 -15.56 14.09
N ILE A 101 12.18 -15.37 12.77
CA ILE A 101 12.30 -16.47 11.79
C ILE A 101 13.61 -17.23 11.99
N LYS A 102 14.75 -16.53 12.03
CA LYS A 102 16.08 -17.16 12.23
C LYS A 102 16.16 -17.93 13.55
N THR A 103 15.49 -17.46 14.60
CA THR A 103 15.39 -18.17 15.88
C THR A 103 14.37 -19.32 15.89
N ASN A 104 13.37 -19.31 15.00
CA ASN A 104 12.42 -20.41 14.84
C ASN A 104 12.92 -21.51 13.89
N GLU A 105 13.79 -21.20 12.92
CA GLU A 105 14.47 -22.20 12.07
C GLU A 105 15.35 -23.17 12.87
N THR A 106 15.88 -22.72 14.02
CA THR A 106 16.67 -23.55 14.95
C THR A 106 15.82 -24.46 15.85
N ASN A 107 14.48 -24.31 15.86
CA ASN A 107 13.56 -25.15 16.63
C ASN A 107 12.25 -25.41 15.84
N PRO A 108 12.19 -26.47 15.00
CA PRO A 108 11.05 -26.75 14.10
C PRO A 108 9.72 -27.01 14.82
N SER A 109 9.71 -27.26 16.12
CA SER A 109 8.48 -27.41 16.93
C SER A 109 7.75 -26.08 17.19
N LYS A 110 8.34 -24.93 16.83
CA LYS A 110 7.73 -23.58 16.90
C LYS A 110 7.25 -23.05 15.54
N LEU A 111 7.09 -23.92 14.54
CA LEU A 111 6.56 -23.59 13.21
C LEU A 111 5.04 -23.30 13.23
N THR A 112 4.57 -22.57 14.23
CA THR A 112 3.15 -22.17 14.40
C THR A 112 2.90 -20.71 14.04
N SER A 113 3.94 -19.93 13.71
CA SER A 113 3.79 -18.50 13.35
C SER A 113 3.89 -18.20 11.86
N ILE A 114 3.96 -19.21 10.99
CA ILE A 114 3.82 -18.97 9.55
C ILE A 114 2.34 -18.68 9.32
N ILE A 115 2.03 -17.38 9.13
CA ILE A 115 0.69 -16.90 8.79
C ILE A 115 0.17 -17.78 7.66
N GLN A 116 -0.91 -18.52 7.93
CA GLN A 116 -1.48 -19.39 6.93
C GLN A 116 -2.15 -18.55 5.85
N SER A 117 -2.18 -19.02 4.60
CA SER A 117 -2.82 -18.29 3.50
C SER A 117 -4.29 -17.95 3.78
N LYS A 118 -4.97 -18.74 4.63
CA LYS A 118 -6.33 -18.48 5.08
C LYS A 118 -6.42 -17.23 5.98
N GLU A 119 -5.45 -17.04 6.87
CA GLU A 119 -5.42 -15.91 7.81
C GLU A 119 -5.21 -14.59 7.07
N ILE A 120 -4.50 -14.59 5.94
CA ILE A 120 -4.31 -13.40 5.10
C ILE A 120 -5.62 -12.77 4.66
N PHE A 121 -6.57 -13.59 4.20
CA PHE A 121 -7.85 -13.08 3.72
C PHE A 121 -8.66 -12.44 4.85
N ASP A 122 -8.50 -12.92 6.07
CA ASP A 122 -9.12 -12.29 7.25
C ASP A 122 -8.43 -10.97 7.62
N HIS A 123 -7.11 -10.87 7.46
CA HIS A 123 -6.36 -9.62 7.62
C HIS A 123 -6.74 -8.58 6.53
N VAL A 124 -6.85 -8.99 5.26
CA VAL A 124 -7.32 -8.13 4.16
C VAL A 124 -8.76 -7.69 4.39
N ARG A 125 -9.62 -8.60 4.86
CA ARG A 125 -11.01 -8.26 5.23
C ARG A 125 -11.03 -7.21 6.33
N THR A 126 -10.17 -7.35 7.33
CA THR A 126 -10.03 -6.39 8.44
C THR A 126 -9.68 -5.00 7.90
N LEU A 127 -8.73 -4.90 6.96
CA LEU A 127 -8.39 -3.62 6.29
C LEU A 127 -9.60 -3.01 5.58
N TYR A 128 -10.39 -3.80 4.86
CA TYR A 128 -11.58 -3.30 4.15
C TYR A 128 -12.74 -2.93 5.07
N GLN A 129 -12.73 -3.40 6.32
CA GLN A 129 -13.74 -3.09 7.34
C GLN A 129 -13.36 -1.87 8.19
N LEU A 130 -12.18 -1.27 7.97
CA LEU A 130 -11.76 -0.11 8.72
C LEU A 130 -12.70 1.10 8.51
N PRO A 131 -13.05 1.81 9.58
CA PRO A 131 -14.13 2.80 9.55
C PRO A 131 -13.79 4.07 8.77
N ILE A 132 -12.52 4.47 8.65
CA ILE A 132 -12.13 5.72 7.99
C ILE A 132 -11.49 5.46 6.61
N TYR A 133 -10.56 4.52 6.52
CA TYR A 133 -9.74 4.23 5.35
C TYR A 133 -10.11 2.94 4.64
N GLY A 134 -10.95 2.06 5.23
CA GLY A 134 -11.29 0.78 4.61
C GLY A 134 -11.95 0.93 3.23
N VAL A 135 -12.83 1.92 3.08
CA VAL A 135 -13.45 2.26 1.78
C VAL A 135 -12.42 2.76 0.77
N LYS A 136 -11.50 3.62 1.19
CA LYS A 136 -10.44 4.17 0.32
C LYS A 136 -9.49 3.08 -0.15
N ILE A 137 -9.08 2.18 0.75
CA ILE A 137 -8.21 1.04 0.43
C ILE A 137 -8.90 0.15 -0.61
N ARG A 138 -10.20 -0.15 -0.43
CA ARG A 138 -10.96 -0.94 -1.41
C ARG A 138 -11.02 -0.25 -2.79
N GLN A 139 -11.30 1.05 -2.82
CA GLN A 139 -11.33 1.82 -4.07
C GLN A 139 -9.99 1.79 -4.81
N GLN A 140 -8.88 1.99 -4.09
CA GLN A 140 -7.54 1.94 -4.69
C GLN A 140 -7.21 0.55 -5.26
N VAL A 141 -7.55 -0.52 -4.55
CA VAL A 141 -7.34 -1.88 -5.04
C VAL A 141 -8.14 -2.15 -6.31
N GLU A 142 -9.41 -1.72 -6.37
CA GLU A 142 -10.22 -1.89 -7.57
C GLU A 142 -9.67 -1.07 -8.76
N GLN A 143 -9.19 0.15 -8.53
CA GLN A 143 -8.54 0.94 -9.58
C GLN A 143 -7.30 0.24 -10.14
N VAL A 144 -6.44 -0.32 -9.27
CA VAL A 144 -5.25 -1.07 -9.70
C VAL A 144 -5.66 -2.31 -10.51
N LYS A 145 -6.68 -3.05 -10.07
CA LYS A 145 -7.21 -4.20 -10.83
C LYS A 145 -7.68 -3.79 -12.22
N HIS A 146 -8.40 -2.67 -12.34
CA HIS A 146 -8.85 -2.17 -13.64
C HIS A 146 -7.68 -1.80 -14.56
N VAL A 147 -6.64 -1.16 -14.04
CA VAL A 147 -5.42 -0.83 -14.81
C VAL A 147 -4.71 -2.12 -15.26
N GLN A 148 -4.57 -3.11 -14.38
CA GLN A 148 -3.95 -4.39 -14.71
C GLN A 148 -4.75 -5.18 -15.75
N LEU A 149 -6.09 -5.16 -15.65
CA LEU A 149 -6.97 -5.80 -16.63
C LEU A 149 -6.84 -5.15 -18.01
N ARG A 150 -6.78 -3.82 -18.08
CA ARG A 150 -6.53 -3.09 -19.34
C ARG A 150 -5.15 -3.44 -19.90
N ALA A 151 -4.10 -3.41 -19.08
CA ALA A 151 -2.75 -3.77 -19.49
C ALA A 151 -2.59 -5.24 -19.93
N ARG A 152 -3.44 -6.15 -19.45
CA ARG A 152 -3.53 -7.54 -19.94
C ARG A 152 -4.28 -7.63 -21.26
N GLY A 153 -5.41 -6.93 -21.39
CA GLY A 153 -6.17 -6.86 -22.65
C GLY A 153 -5.34 -6.31 -23.82
N ASP A 154 -4.48 -5.32 -23.57
CA ASP A 154 -3.58 -4.77 -24.58
C ASP A 154 -2.40 -5.70 -24.95
N ARG A 155 -2.12 -6.73 -24.14
CA ARG A 155 -1.04 -7.70 -24.40
C ARG A 155 -1.51 -8.93 -25.17
N GLU A 156 -2.81 -9.19 -25.24
CA GLU A 156 -3.39 -10.31 -25.97
C GLU A 156 -3.88 -9.87 -27.35
N HIS A 157 -2.94 -9.69 -28.29
CA HIS A 157 -3.29 -9.71 -29.70
C HIS A 157 -3.44 -11.16 -30.14
N ILE A 158 -4.68 -11.61 -30.36
CA ILE A 158 -4.94 -12.85 -31.09
C ILE A 158 -4.51 -12.60 -32.53
N ILE A 159 -3.32 -13.09 -32.88
CA ILE A 159 -2.86 -13.13 -34.26
C ILE A 159 -3.56 -14.33 -34.90
N GLU A 160 -4.64 -14.08 -35.63
CA GLU A 160 -5.16 -15.09 -36.55
C GLU A 160 -4.08 -15.35 -37.60
N LEU A 161 -3.50 -16.55 -37.56
CA LEU A 161 -2.51 -16.98 -38.53
C LEU A 161 -3.16 -16.95 -39.92
N PRO A 162 -2.64 -16.15 -40.87
CA PRO A 162 -3.22 -16.05 -42.19
C PRO A 162 -3.14 -17.41 -42.88
N ALA A 163 -4.26 -17.91 -43.38
CA ALA A 163 -4.33 -19.21 -44.06
C ALA A 163 -3.44 -19.28 -45.31
N THR A 164 -3.12 -18.13 -45.90
CA THR A 164 -2.24 -17.99 -47.06
C THR A 164 -1.41 -16.71 -46.97
N ALA A 165 -0.22 -16.72 -47.59
CA ALA A 165 0.69 -15.56 -47.60
C ALA A 165 0.05 -14.28 -48.19
N GLU A 166 -0.97 -14.43 -49.05
CA GLU A 166 -1.70 -13.32 -49.68
C GLU A 166 -2.60 -12.55 -48.70
N THR A 167 -3.02 -13.20 -47.61
CA THR A 167 -3.88 -12.60 -46.57
C THR A 167 -3.10 -12.02 -45.39
N SER A 168 -1.77 -12.16 -45.40
CA SER A 168 -0.90 -11.63 -44.35
C SER A 168 -0.75 -10.10 -44.46
N ILE A 169 -1.16 -9.38 -43.43
CA ILE A 169 -1.05 -7.91 -43.34
C ILE A 169 0.41 -7.47 -43.53
N THR A 170 1.37 -8.21 -42.97
CA THR A 170 2.80 -7.94 -43.08
C THR A 170 3.29 -8.11 -44.52
N MET A 171 2.84 -9.15 -45.23
CA MET A 171 3.24 -9.42 -46.61
C MET A 171 2.59 -8.43 -47.59
N ILE A 172 1.35 -8.02 -47.34
CA ILE A 172 0.68 -6.98 -48.12
C ILE A 172 1.43 -5.64 -47.96
N GLY A 173 1.88 -5.32 -46.75
CA GLY A 173 2.69 -4.14 -46.47
C GLY A 173 4.03 -4.16 -47.21
N LEU A 174 4.76 -5.28 -47.16
CA LEU A 174 6.02 -5.46 -47.88
C LEU A 174 5.86 -5.36 -49.39
N ARG A 175 4.77 -5.94 -49.95
CA ARG A 175 4.47 -5.85 -51.38
C ARG A 175 4.25 -4.40 -51.85
N LYS A 176 3.63 -3.55 -51.02
CA LYS A 176 3.45 -2.13 -51.33
C LYS A 176 4.74 -1.30 -51.29
N ILE A 177 5.77 -1.79 -50.61
CA ILE A 177 7.06 -1.11 -50.49
C ILE A 177 8.03 -1.59 -51.59
N LEU A 178 7.89 -2.84 -52.03
CA LEU A 178 8.79 -3.50 -52.98
C LEU A 178 8.26 -3.55 -54.42
N GLY A 179 7.01 -3.17 -54.67
CA GLY A 179 6.40 -3.07 -56.00
C GLY A 179 6.00 -1.64 -56.32
#